data_AF-A0A9E1LMZ3-F1
#
_entry.id   AF-A0A9E1LMZ3-F1
#
_cell.length_a   1.000
_cell.length_b   1.000
_cell.length_c   1.000
_cell.angle_alpha   90.00
_cell.angle_beta   90.00
_cell.angle_gamma   90.00
#
_symmetry.space_group_name_H-M   'P 1'
#
loop_
_entity.id
_entity.type
_entity.pdbx_description
1 polymer ?
#
loop_
_entity_poly.entity_id
_entity_poly.type
_entity_poly.pdbx_seq_one_letter_code
_entity_poly.pdbx_strand_id
1 'polypeptide(L)' 'MRLVIATCSVDYAGRLSAHLPLATRVIMVKGDGSVLIHSDGGSYKPLNWMSPPCSLDYLSPD' A
#
# COMPACT_ATOMS: atom_id res chain seq x y z
N MET A 1 12.63 6.87 3.41
CA MET A 1 11.34 6.41 3.98
C MET A 1 10.30 7.48 3.67
N ARG A 2 9.16 7.10 3.11
CA ARG A 2 8.01 8.00 2.88
C ARG A 2 6.76 7.37 3.50
N LEU A 3 6.01 8.15 4.26
CA LEU A 3 4.73 7.76 4.83
C LEU A 3 3.64 8.61 4.18
N VAL A 4 2.59 7.97 3.68
CA VAL A 4 1.41 8.66 3.16
C VAL A 4 0.21 8.21 3.95
N ILE A 5 -0.57 9.17 4.45
CA ILE A 5 -1.86 8.90 5.07
C ILE A 5 -2.92 9.42 4.10
N ALA A 6 -3.79 8.53 3.62
CA ALA A 6 -4.77 8.87 2.61
C ALA A 6 -6.04 8.05 2.77
N THR A 7 -7.17 8.61 2.35
CA THR A 7 -8.38 7.84 2.10
C THR A 7 -8.29 7.27 0.68
N CYS A 8 -8.06 5.96 0.56
CA CYS A 8 -7.82 5.30 -0.72
C CYS A 8 -8.36 3.86 -0.77
N SER A 9 -8.68 3.41 -1.98
CA SER A 9 -8.82 1.99 -2.32
C SER A 9 -7.46 1.43 -2.74
N VAL A 10 -7.32 0.11 -2.70
CA VAL A 10 -6.11 -0.58 -3.16
C VAL A 10 -6.50 -1.80 -3.96
N ASP A 11 -5.93 -1.92 -5.15
CA ASP A 11 -5.97 -3.11 -5.98
C ASP A 11 -4.60 -3.78 -5.95
N TYR A 12 -4.58 -5.06 -5.58
CA TYR A 12 -3.39 -5.89 -5.55
C TYR A 12 -3.51 -7.00 -6.59
N ALA A 13 -2.51 -7.10 -7.46
CA ALA A 13 -2.38 -8.16 -8.45
C ALA A 13 -1.01 -8.84 -8.33
N GLY A 14 -1.00 -10.18 -8.38
CA GLY A 14 0.21 -10.99 -8.26
C GLY A 14 -0.16 -12.48 -8.17
N ARG A 15 0.47 -13.22 -7.25
CA ARG A 15 0.10 -14.63 -6.97
C ARG A 15 -1.37 -14.80 -6.57
N LEU A 16 -1.93 -13.79 -5.89
CA LEU A 16 -3.34 -13.66 -5.57
C LEU A 16 -3.82 -12.30 -6.05
N SER A 17 -5.14 -12.15 -6.19
CA SER A 17 -5.78 -10.86 -6.43
C SER A 17 -6.57 -10.44 -5.19
N ALA A 18 -6.49 -9.16 -4.83
CA ALA A 18 -7.27 -8.62 -3.73
C ALA A 18 -7.68 -7.18 -4.02
N HIS A 19 -8.92 -6.83 -3.67
CA HIS A 19 -9.40 -5.47 -3.65
C HIS A 19 -9.68 -5.07 -2.20
N LEU A 20 -9.17 -3.92 -1.79
CA LEU A 20 -9.47 -3.33 -0.52
C LEU A 20 -10.27 -2.04 -0.77
N PRO A 21 -11.49 -1.89 -0.20
CA PRO A 21 -12.38 -0.76 -0.47
C PRO A 21 -11.84 0.55 0.11
N LEU A 22 -12.45 1.67 -0.28
CA LEU A 22 -12.07 3.02 0.19
C LEU A 22 -12.05 3.08 1.73
N ALA A 23 -10.90 3.39 2.31
CA ALA A 23 -10.72 3.55 3.76
C ALA A 23 -9.51 4.45 4.05
N THR A 24 -9.38 4.94 5.28
CA THR A 24 -8.17 5.65 5.73
C THR A 24 -7.02 4.66 5.90
N ARG A 25 -5.89 4.95 5.27
CA ARG A 25 -4.73 4.05 5.27
C ARG A 25 -3.44 4.75 5.52
N VAL A 26 -2.53 4.00 6.14
CA VAL A 26 -1.11 4.33 6.17
C VAL A 26 -0.42 3.52 5.08
N ILE A 27 0.22 4.21 4.14
CA ILE A 27 1.06 3.65 3.09
C ILE A 27 2.51 3.94 3.48
N MET A 28 3.28 2.90 3.78
CA MET A 28 4.69 3.01 4.09
C MET A 28 5.54 2.57 2.90
N VAL A 29 6.35 3.49 2.38
CA VAL A 29 7.36 3.24 1.36
C VAL A 29 8.74 3.28 2.01
N LYS A 30 9.39 2.12 2.07
CA LYS A 30 10.72 1.95 2.66
C LYS A 30 11.84 2.31 1.66
N GLY A 31 13.04 2.54 2.18
CA GLY A 31 14.20 2.92 1.37
C GLY A 31 14.71 1.80 0.45
N ASP A 32 14.37 0.55 0.75
CA ASP A 32 14.67 -0.62 -0.08
C ASP A 32 13.60 -0.90 -1.15
N GLY A 33 12.56 -0.07 -1.23
CA GLY A 33 11.43 -0.24 -2.13
C GLY A 33 10.26 -1.03 -1.55
N SER A 34 10.38 -1.64 -0.36
CA SER A 34 9.24 -2.33 0.26
C SER A 34 8.05 -1.39 0.44
N VAL A 35 6.85 -1.86 0.12
CA VAL A 35 5.59 -1.11 0.30
C VAL A 35 4.67 -1.87 1.24
N LEU A 36 4.09 -1.18 2.21
CA LEU A 36 3.15 -1.75 3.18
C LEU A 36 1.90 -0.87 3.26
N ILE A 37 0.73 -1.52 3.24
CA ILE A 37 -0.57 -0.87 3.37
C ILE A 37 -1.20 -1.31 4.70
N HIS A 38 -1.43 -0.36 5.59
CA HIS A 38 -2.12 -0.58 6.86
C HIS A 38 -3.48 0.13 6.89
N SER A 39 -4.39 -0.41 7.69
CA SER A 39 -5.68 0.19 8.06
C SER A 39 -5.59 0.85 9.43
N ASP A 40 -6.46 1.81 9.71
CA ASP A 40 -6.59 2.47 11.02
C ASP A 40 -7.27 1.59 12.08
N GLY A 41 -8.02 0.57 11.66
CA GLY A 41 -8.54 -0.52 12.49
C GLY A 41 -7.98 -1.89 12.11
N GLY A 42 -7.84 -2.77 13.11
CA GLY A 42 -7.41 -4.16 12.93
C GLY A 42 -5.91 -4.41 13.09
N SER A 43 -5.52 -5.67 12.89
CA SER A 43 -4.18 -6.29 13.02
C SER A 43 -2.95 -5.37 12.91
N TYR A 44 -1.92 -5.64 13.72
CA TYR A 44 -0.61 -4.98 13.61
C TYR A 44 0.13 -5.28 12.30
N LYS A 45 -0.30 -6.31 11.55
CA LYS A 45 0.28 -6.69 10.25
C LYS A 45 -0.33 -5.85 9.12
N PRO A 46 0.43 -5.56 8.06
CA PRO A 46 -0.11 -4.89 6.88
C PRO A 46 -1.21 -5.74 6.23
N LEU A 47 -2.21 -5.07 5.63
CA LEU A 47 -3.26 -5.72 4.84
C LEU A 47 -2.72 -6.21 3.49
N ASN A 48 -1.87 -5.42 2.85
CA ASN A 48 -1.10 -5.80 1.66
C ASN A 48 0.34 -5.31 1.79
N TRP A 49 1.27 -6.04 1.16
CA TRP A 49 2.66 -5.64 1.09
C TRP A 49 3.31 -6.09 -0.22
N MET A 50 4.38 -5.40 -0.61
CA MET A 50 5.33 -5.82 -1.62
C MET A 50 6.73 -5.87 -1.00
N SER A 51 7.43 -6.98 -1.20
CA SER A 51 8.81 -7.18 -0.76
C SER A 51 9.81 -6.57 -1.75
N PRO A 52 10.98 -6.10 -1.29
CA PRO A 52 11.98 -5.55 -2.18
C PRO A 52 12.60 -6.66 -3.06
N PRO A 53 13.14 -6.32 -4.25
CA PRO A 53 13.19 -4.99 -4.86
C PRO A 53 11.83 -4.59 -5.47
N CYS A 54 11.46 -3.31 -5.35
CA CYS A 54 10.25 -2.77 -5.96
C CYS A 54 10.50 -1.36 -6.50
N SER A 55 9.90 -1.08 -7.65
CA SER A 55 9.85 0.25 -8.27
C SER A 55 8.54 0.94 -7.92
N LEU A 56 8.55 2.27 -7.86
CA LEU A 56 7.36 3.08 -7.57
C LEU A 56 7.17 4.11 -8.67
N ASP A 57 5.99 4.05 -9.28
CA ASP A 57 5.53 5.01 -10.27
C ASP A 57 4.34 5.79 -9.74
N TYR A 58 4.24 7.06 -10.14
CA TYR A 58 3.14 7.95 -9.76
C TYR A 58 2.39 8.35 -11.03
N LEU A 59 1.08 8.11 -11.03
CA LEU A 59 0.20 8.58 -12.08
C LEU A 59 -0.49 9.86 -11.59
N SER A 60 -0.42 10.91 -12.42
CA SER A 60 -1.23 12.10 -12.19
C SER A 60 -2.66 11.80 -12.67
N PRO A 61 -3.70 12.29 -11.98
CA PRO A 61 -5.04 12.29 -12.57
C PRO A 61 -5.01 13.11 -13.87
N ASP A 62 -5.80 12.69 -14.87
CA ASP A 62 -6.10 13.50 -16.05
C ASP A 62 -6.90 14.77 -15.69
#